data_AF-A0A6J6UMZ8-F1
#
_entry.id   AF-A0A6J6UMZ8-F1
#
_cell.length_a   1.000
_cell.length_b   1.000
_cell.length_c   1.000
_cell.angle_alpha   90.00
_cell.angle_beta   90.00
_cell.angle_gamma   90.00
#
_symmetry.space_group_name_H-M   'P 1'
#
loop_
_entity.id
_entity.type
_entity.pdbx_description
1 polymer ?
#
loop_
_entity_poly.entity_id
_entity_poly.type
_entity_poly.pdbx_seq_one_letter_code
_entity_poly.pdbx_strand_id
1 'polypeptide(L)'
;MNNPTPHASRRSWALTTAVISAIYVVGIGIIVVAAMMASNGGGSTTTSEAAATTVDVSLTEFKVGGSLTAPAGEVSLKVTNDGTVQHNLSVEGTGVSTKMLNPDESETVSLGTLAEGTYKIFCTVPGHKDSGMSAELVIGPAGSSTSASSGDMAGMAGMDHSTSSSDSAGPTAAEYAQMDKDMLASFAKFPAKTKGLGNQPLEPVILPDGTKQFELTAEIADWEVEPGRTVKAWTYNGTVPAPMIKVGVGEHVQVIVHNHLPVNQDVHWHGLQTPFAMDGVAPITQEPIAPGADFTYDFTMDRPYMAMYHPHLHGQMAVPNGMFGVFQVGDTPIAKGVTVNGINVPADVKPAVDIPMVLNDSGVIGFSLDGKSFPATAPIVVNEGDWVAVTYYNEGLMVHPMHLHQFPQLVTAEDGFPLESPYWVDTLLIAPGQRYTVMFHADQKGTWAYHCHILNHAEKDTGMFGMVTAVVVQ
;
A
#
# COMPACT_ATOMS: atom_id res chain seq x y z
N MET A 1 -20.68 60.57 29.04
CA MET A 1 -20.06 61.63 28.22
C MET A 1 -19.33 60.93 27.09
N ASN A 2 -20.05 60.56 26.04
CA ASN A 2 -20.16 61.22 24.72
C ASN A 2 -18.82 61.28 23.96
N ASN A 3 -18.51 60.30 23.09
CA ASN A 3 -18.80 60.20 21.64
C ASN A 3 -17.93 61.14 20.76
N PRO A 4 -17.71 60.89 19.44
CA PRO A 4 -18.05 59.71 18.63
C PRO A 4 -17.00 59.28 17.57
N THR A 5 -17.28 58.14 16.94
CA THR A 5 -16.85 57.70 15.60
C THR A 5 -17.41 58.59 14.47
N PRO A 6 -16.90 58.45 13.22
CA PRO A 6 -17.72 58.74 12.04
C PRO A 6 -17.83 57.55 11.06
N HIS A 7 -19.06 57.39 10.55
CA HIS A 7 -19.49 56.46 9.52
C HIS A 7 -19.30 57.04 8.09
N ALA A 8 -19.00 56.13 7.16
CA ALA A 8 -19.51 55.96 5.79
C ALA A 8 -19.68 57.16 4.81
N SER A 9 -19.20 57.00 3.57
CA SER A 9 -20.04 57.28 2.39
C SER A 9 -19.62 56.45 1.16
N ARG A 10 -20.63 55.84 0.51
CA ARG A 10 -20.59 55.29 -0.85
C ARG A 10 -20.81 56.43 -1.84
N ARG A 11 -20.03 56.50 -2.92
CA ARG A 11 -20.49 57.04 -4.22
C ARG A 11 -19.83 56.32 -5.39
N SER A 12 -20.69 55.77 -6.24
CA SER A 12 -20.45 55.32 -7.60
C SER A 12 -20.05 56.48 -8.51
N TRP A 13 -19.24 56.20 -9.54
CA TRP A 13 -19.32 56.81 -10.88
C TRP A 13 -18.61 55.91 -11.90
N ALA A 14 -19.20 55.84 -13.08
CA ALA A 14 -18.85 54.99 -14.20
C ALA A 14 -18.03 55.74 -15.26
N LEU A 15 -17.56 54.97 -16.26
CA LEU A 15 -17.17 55.30 -17.66
C LEU A 15 -15.66 55.37 -18.01
N THR A 16 -15.20 54.27 -18.64
CA THR A 16 -14.56 54.13 -19.99
C THR A 16 -13.28 54.92 -20.32
N THR A 17 -12.24 54.41 -21.01
CA THR A 17 -12.20 53.58 -22.24
C THR A 17 -10.81 52.93 -22.52
N ALA A 18 -10.83 51.79 -23.24
CA ALA A 18 -9.89 51.20 -24.24
C ALA A 18 -8.42 50.83 -23.83
N VAL A 19 -7.82 49.70 -24.25
CA VAL A 19 -7.57 49.16 -25.62
C VAL A 19 -7.45 47.60 -25.61
N ILE A 20 -8.30 46.82 -26.32
CA ILE A 20 -8.13 46.06 -27.62
C ILE A 20 -6.93 45.08 -27.63
N SER A 21 -7.03 43.74 -27.78
CA SER A 21 -7.42 42.92 -28.97
C SER A 21 -7.25 41.43 -28.62
N ALA A 22 -7.81 40.38 -29.26
CA ALA A 22 -8.92 40.12 -30.17
C ALA A 22 -8.94 38.57 -30.33
N ILE A 23 -10.11 37.93 -30.19
CA ILE A 23 -10.34 36.52 -30.57
C ILE A 23 -11.46 36.51 -31.61
N TYR A 24 -11.19 35.89 -32.76
CA TYR A 24 -12.18 35.66 -33.82
C TYR A 24 -12.86 34.30 -33.66
N VAL A 25 -14.05 34.22 -34.23
CA VAL A 25 -15.20 33.39 -33.86
C VAL A 25 -15.79 32.72 -35.12
N VAL A 26 -16.45 31.55 -34.92
CA VAL A 26 -17.54 30.93 -35.75
C VAL A 26 -17.16 30.29 -37.09
N GLY A 27 -17.77 29.17 -37.53
CA GLY A 27 -18.80 28.30 -36.95
C GLY A 27 -19.42 27.34 -38.00
N ILE A 28 -20.14 26.33 -37.48
CA ILE A 28 -21.30 25.55 -37.97
C ILE A 28 -21.55 25.38 -39.50
N GLY A 29 -21.74 24.13 -39.96
CA GLY A 29 -22.67 23.85 -41.06
C GLY A 29 -22.66 22.47 -41.75
N ILE A 30 -23.70 21.66 -41.45
CA ILE A 30 -24.49 20.78 -42.36
C ILE A 30 -24.04 19.32 -42.64
N ILE A 31 -24.95 18.39 -42.31
CA ILE A 31 -25.10 17.00 -42.78
C ILE A 31 -26.15 16.97 -43.91
N VAL A 32 -25.89 16.30 -45.06
CA VAL A 32 -26.89 15.58 -45.89
C VAL A 32 -26.21 14.40 -46.64
N VAL A 33 -27.01 13.34 -46.83
CA VAL A 33 -26.73 11.94 -47.18
C VAL A 33 -26.96 11.62 -48.68
N ALA A 34 -26.33 10.53 -49.15
CA ALA A 34 -26.76 9.50 -50.14
C ALA A 34 -26.21 9.42 -51.60
N ALA A 35 -25.71 8.19 -51.88
CA ALA A 35 -26.06 7.25 -52.98
C ALA A 35 -25.19 7.09 -54.26
N MET A 36 -24.64 5.85 -54.39
CA MET A 36 -24.72 4.90 -55.54
C MET A 36 -23.99 5.24 -56.88
N MET A 37 -23.37 4.35 -57.68
CA MET A 37 -23.31 2.88 -57.89
C MET A 37 -22.11 2.51 -58.81
N ALA A 38 -21.61 1.25 -58.70
CA ALA A 38 -21.10 0.31 -59.73
C ALA A 38 -20.07 0.78 -60.81
N SER A 39 -19.09 0.01 -61.31
CA SER A 39 -18.71 -1.41 -61.32
C SER A 39 -17.31 -1.50 -61.95
N ASN A 40 -16.49 -2.49 -61.56
CA ASN A 40 -15.91 -3.45 -62.51
C ASN A 40 -15.07 -4.49 -61.77
N GLY A 41 -15.28 -5.76 -62.16
CA GLY A 41 -14.70 -6.93 -61.54
C GLY A 41 -13.22 -7.15 -61.88
N GLY A 42 -12.58 -7.89 -60.98
CA GLY A 42 -11.32 -8.58 -61.19
C GLY A 42 -11.29 -9.74 -60.20
N GLY A 43 -11.35 -10.98 -60.71
CA GLY A 43 -11.21 -12.16 -59.88
C GLY A 43 -9.83 -12.17 -59.22
N SER A 44 -9.81 -12.30 -57.90
CA SER A 44 -8.63 -12.66 -57.16
C SER A 44 -8.93 -13.94 -56.41
N THR A 45 -8.12 -14.94 -56.68
CA THR A 45 -7.93 -16.16 -55.88
C THR A 45 -8.02 -15.83 -54.39
N THR A 46 -9.04 -16.34 -53.70
CA THR A 46 -9.11 -16.36 -52.24
C THR A 46 -8.06 -17.35 -51.73
N THR A 47 -6.84 -16.86 -51.53
CA THR A 47 -6.02 -17.35 -50.43
C THR A 47 -6.80 -17.06 -49.16
N SER A 48 -7.17 -18.10 -48.42
CA SER A 48 -7.66 -17.98 -47.05
C SER A 48 -6.55 -17.34 -46.23
N GLU A 49 -6.55 -16.02 -46.13
CA GLU A 49 -5.70 -15.25 -45.22
C GLU A 49 -6.07 -15.74 -43.81
N ALA A 50 -5.10 -16.28 -43.08
CA ALA A 50 -5.34 -16.72 -41.71
C ALA A 50 -5.82 -15.49 -40.92
N ALA A 51 -7.01 -15.58 -40.33
CA ALA A 51 -7.60 -14.43 -39.64
C ALA A 51 -6.64 -13.92 -38.57
N ALA A 52 -6.21 -12.66 -38.70
CA ALA A 52 -5.32 -12.02 -37.75
C ALA A 52 -5.92 -12.12 -36.34
N THR A 53 -5.15 -12.68 -35.41
CA THR A 53 -5.60 -12.81 -34.02
C THR A 53 -5.52 -11.45 -33.37
N THR A 54 -6.67 -10.94 -32.92
CA THR A 54 -6.71 -9.70 -32.14
C THR A 54 -6.68 -10.04 -30.66
N VAL A 55 -5.73 -9.46 -29.95
CA VAL A 55 -5.56 -9.55 -28.50
C VAL A 55 -6.08 -8.27 -27.87
N ASP A 56 -7.00 -8.39 -26.92
CA ASP A 56 -7.46 -7.26 -26.13
C ASP A 56 -6.47 -6.97 -25.00
N VAL A 57 -5.98 -5.73 -24.95
CA VAL A 57 -5.05 -5.23 -23.94
C VAL A 57 -5.72 -4.07 -23.19
N SER A 58 -5.69 -4.12 -21.87
CA SER A 58 -6.22 -3.09 -20.98
C SER A 58 -5.06 -2.38 -20.26
N LEU A 59 -5.09 -1.06 -20.23
CA LEU A 59 -4.15 -0.24 -19.49
C LEU A 59 -4.87 0.40 -18.31
N THR A 60 -4.37 0.21 -17.10
CA THR A 60 -4.77 0.97 -15.91
C THR A 60 -3.53 1.56 -15.25
N GLU A 61 -3.71 2.41 -14.25
CA GLU A 61 -2.59 2.89 -13.46
C GLU A 61 -1.72 1.72 -13.01
N PHE A 62 -0.45 1.77 -13.38
CA PHE A 62 0.58 0.84 -12.92
C PHE A 62 0.39 -0.62 -13.36
N LYS A 63 -0.45 -0.90 -14.37
CA LYS A 63 -0.64 -2.27 -14.91
C LYS A 63 -0.93 -2.30 -16.41
N VAL A 64 -0.38 -3.30 -17.09
CA VAL A 64 -0.82 -3.74 -18.43
C VAL A 64 -1.50 -5.09 -18.27
N GLY A 65 -2.79 -5.16 -18.57
CA GLY A 65 -3.64 -6.35 -18.45
C GLY A 65 -4.28 -6.78 -19.77
N GLY A 66 -5.15 -7.78 -19.72
CA GLY A 66 -5.83 -8.36 -20.89
C GLY A 66 -5.38 -9.78 -21.20
N SER A 67 -5.83 -10.31 -22.34
CA SER A 67 -5.49 -11.66 -22.79
C SER A 67 -4.13 -11.65 -23.49
N LEU A 68 -3.04 -11.50 -22.73
CA LEU A 68 -1.66 -11.34 -23.24
C LEU A 68 -1.05 -12.61 -23.85
N THR A 69 -1.85 -13.37 -24.59
CA THR A 69 -1.47 -14.62 -25.25
C THR A 69 -2.09 -14.68 -26.64
N ALA A 70 -1.33 -15.08 -27.66
CA ALA A 70 -1.84 -15.35 -29.00
C ALA A 70 -1.11 -16.54 -29.64
N PRO A 71 -1.69 -17.25 -30.62
CA PRO A 71 -0.94 -18.20 -31.43
C PRO A 71 0.01 -17.45 -32.39
N ALA A 72 1.10 -18.11 -32.78
CA ALA A 72 2.02 -17.63 -33.80
C ALA A 72 1.28 -17.42 -35.12
N GLY A 73 1.55 -16.29 -35.77
CA GLY A 73 0.77 -15.81 -36.91
C GLY A 73 0.60 -14.30 -36.89
N GLU A 74 -0.33 -13.78 -37.70
CA GLU A 74 -0.65 -12.36 -37.67
C GLU A 74 -1.35 -11.98 -36.37
N VAL A 75 -0.79 -11.01 -35.64
CA VAL A 75 -1.30 -10.54 -34.35
C VAL A 75 -1.57 -9.04 -34.40
N SER A 76 -2.71 -8.62 -33.87
CA SER A 76 -3.04 -7.22 -33.59
C SER A 76 -3.38 -7.05 -32.11
N LEU A 77 -3.06 -5.89 -31.54
CA LEU A 77 -3.44 -5.53 -30.18
C LEU A 77 -4.55 -4.49 -30.23
N LYS A 78 -5.70 -4.75 -29.63
CA LYS A 78 -6.72 -3.74 -29.34
C LYS A 78 -6.49 -3.25 -27.91
N VAL A 79 -5.91 -2.06 -27.80
CA VAL A 79 -5.48 -1.47 -26.53
C VAL A 79 -6.54 -0.47 -26.07
N THR A 80 -7.06 -0.63 -24.86
CA THR A 80 -7.97 0.32 -24.20
C THR A 80 -7.31 0.88 -22.96
N ASN A 81 -7.45 2.18 -22.71
CA ASN A 81 -7.09 2.78 -21.44
C ASN A 81 -8.31 2.80 -20.51
N ASP A 82 -8.36 1.87 -19.55
CA ASP A 82 -9.39 1.77 -18.52
C ASP A 82 -9.00 2.53 -17.23
N GLY A 83 -7.85 3.21 -17.23
CA GLY A 83 -7.37 4.06 -16.14
C GLY A 83 -7.92 5.48 -16.21
N THR A 84 -7.58 6.27 -15.20
CA THR A 84 -7.95 7.68 -15.03
C THR A 84 -6.89 8.67 -15.57
N VAL A 85 -5.68 8.20 -15.87
CA VAL A 85 -4.59 8.99 -16.47
C VAL A 85 -4.25 8.51 -17.88
N GLN A 86 -3.55 9.32 -18.67
CA GLN A 86 -3.20 8.95 -20.04
C GLN A 86 -2.15 7.83 -20.09
N HIS A 87 -2.33 6.86 -21.00
CA HIS A 87 -1.40 5.75 -21.23
C HIS A 87 -1.19 5.47 -22.72
N ASN A 88 -0.07 4.85 -23.06
CA ASN A 88 0.11 4.18 -24.35
C ASN A 88 0.70 2.79 -24.12
N LEU A 89 0.78 1.99 -25.19
CA LEU A 89 1.43 0.69 -25.17
C LEU A 89 2.45 0.62 -26.30
N SER A 90 3.67 0.20 -25.96
CA SER A 90 4.77 -0.07 -26.89
C SER A 90 5.22 -1.51 -26.76
N VAL A 91 5.61 -2.12 -27.88
CA VAL A 91 6.15 -3.49 -27.91
C VAL A 91 7.66 -3.42 -28.16
N GLU A 92 8.43 -3.94 -27.21
CA GLU A 92 9.90 -3.89 -27.25
C GLU A 92 10.43 -4.64 -28.46
N GLY A 93 11.33 -4.00 -29.22
CA GLY A 93 11.99 -4.61 -30.36
C GLY A 93 11.19 -4.64 -31.67
N THR A 94 9.91 -4.24 -31.69
CA THR A 94 9.10 -4.17 -32.92
C THR A 94 8.96 -2.76 -33.48
N GLY A 95 9.19 -1.73 -32.64
CA GLY A 95 8.98 -0.32 -33.01
C GLY A 95 7.50 0.09 -33.10
N VAL A 96 6.59 -0.80 -32.70
CA VAL A 96 5.15 -0.56 -32.73
C VAL A 96 4.68 0.00 -31.39
N SER A 97 3.94 1.11 -31.45
CA SER A 97 3.30 1.73 -30.29
C SER A 97 1.93 2.30 -30.67
N THR A 98 1.02 2.34 -29.70
CA THR A 98 -0.21 3.15 -29.81
C THR A 98 0.11 4.64 -29.66
N LYS A 99 -0.85 5.49 -30.02
CA LYS A 99 -0.89 6.88 -29.56
C LYS A 99 -1.10 6.94 -28.04
N MET A 100 -0.95 8.12 -27.46
CA MET A 100 -1.41 8.37 -26.09
C MET A 100 -2.93 8.35 -26.05
N LEU A 101 -3.48 7.42 -25.27
CA LEU A 101 -4.91 7.19 -25.07
C LEU A 101 -5.38 7.93 -23.82
N ASN A 102 -6.46 8.68 -23.94
CA ASN A 102 -7.19 9.24 -22.79
C ASN A 102 -7.96 8.12 -22.05
N PRO A 103 -8.44 8.37 -20.82
CA PRO A 103 -9.39 7.48 -20.16
C PRO A 103 -10.54 7.09 -21.09
N ASP A 104 -10.88 5.80 -21.09
CA ASP A 104 -11.89 5.14 -21.93
C ASP A 104 -11.60 5.14 -23.45
N GLU A 105 -10.41 5.56 -23.88
CA GLU A 105 -10.01 5.58 -25.29
C GLU A 105 -9.33 4.25 -25.70
N SER A 106 -9.70 3.73 -26.88
CA SER A 106 -9.09 2.53 -27.46
C SER A 106 -8.41 2.79 -28.81
N GLU A 107 -7.37 2.01 -29.12
CA GLU A 107 -6.73 1.92 -30.43
C GLU A 107 -6.32 0.48 -30.75
N THR A 108 -6.53 0.06 -32.01
CA THR A 108 -6.01 -1.23 -32.50
C THR A 108 -4.74 -1.01 -33.31
N VAL A 109 -3.66 -1.70 -32.93
CA VAL A 109 -2.36 -1.66 -33.63
C VAL A 109 -1.94 -3.05 -34.10
N SER A 110 -1.49 -3.17 -35.35
CA SER A 110 -1.03 -4.44 -35.91
C SER A 110 0.46 -4.66 -35.61
N LEU A 111 0.80 -5.86 -35.11
CA LEU A 111 2.19 -6.28 -34.87
C LEU A 111 2.77 -7.08 -36.05
N GLY A 112 1.96 -7.37 -37.07
CA GLY A 112 2.33 -8.25 -38.17
C GLY A 112 2.44 -9.71 -37.74
N THR A 113 3.21 -10.51 -38.48
CA THR A 113 3.42 -11.93 -38.19
C THR A 113 4.44 -12.10 -37.06
N LEU A 114 4.00 -12.64 -35.93
CA LEU A 114 4.88 -12.96 -34.79
C LEU A 114 5.19 -14.46 -34.75
N ALA A 115 6.44 -14.77 -34.42
CA ALA A 115 6.88 -16.13 -34.15
C ALA A 115 6.59 -16.50 -32.70
N GLU A 116 6.66 -17.79 -32.38
CA GLU A 116 6.59 -18.26 -30.99
C GLU A 116 7.66 -17.58 -30.13
N GLY A 117 7.27 -17.13 -28.95
CA GLY A 117 8.17 -16.43 -28.04
C GLY A 117 7.45 -15.42 -27.17
N THR A 118 8.23 -14.78 -26.30
CA THR A 118 7.74 -13.80 -25.35
C THR A 118 8.19 -12.41 -25.77
N TYR A 119 7.24 -11.49 -25.91
CA TYR A 119 7.46 -10.11 -26.33
C TYR A 119 7.12 -9.18 -25.17
N LYS A 120 8.06 -8.32 -24.76
CA LYS A 120 7.79 -7.35 -23.70
C LYS A 120 6.95 -6.19 -24.24
N ILE A 121 5.90 -5.84 -23.51
CA ILE A 121 5.03 -4.71 -23.80
C ILE A 121 5.02 -3.77 -22.60
N PHE A 122 4.99 -2.45 -22.83
CA PHE A 122 5.08 -1.48 -21.75
C PHE A 122 4.53 -0.09 -22.12
N CYS A 123 4.16 0.69 -21.10
CA CYS A 123 3.81 2.10 -21.26
C CYS A 123 5.06 2.97 -21.30
N THR A 124 5.15 3.88 -22.28
CA THR A 124 6.33 4.74 -22.46
C THR A 124 6.27 6.03 -21.65
N VAL A 125 5.18 6.28 -20.93
CA VAL A 125 5.07 7.44 -20.04
C VAL A 125 6.16 7.33 -18.97
N PRO A 126 6.97 8.39 -18.73
CA PRO A 126 8.06 8.35 -17.77
C PRO A 126 7.61 7.83 -16.39
N GLY A 127 8.33 6.85 -15.86
CA GLY A 127 8.04 6.21 -14.56
C GLY A 127 6.94 5.13 -14.61
N HIS A 128 6.08 5.08 -15.62
CA HIS A 128 4.96 4.14 -15.64
C HIS A 128 5.42 2.69 -15.85
N LYS A 129 6.39 2.46 -16.75
CA LYS A 129 7.02 1.14 -16.94
C LYS A 129 7.60 0.62 -15.62
N ASP A 130 8.38 1.45 -14.94
CA ASP A 130 9.10 1.10 -13.71
C ASP A 130 8.15 0.93 -12.51
N SER A 131 6.99 1.58 -12.55
CA SER A 131 5.92 1.43 -11.57
C SER A 131 4.96 0.26 -11.86
N GLY A 132 5.21 -0.57 -12.88
CA GLY A 132 4.43 -1.80 -13.13
C GLY A 132 3.65 -1.83 -14.44
N MET A 133 3.65 -0.77 -15.26
CA MET A 133 3.05 -0.79 -16.60
C MET A 133 3.96 -1.48 -17.62
N SER A 134 4.34 -2.71 -17.33
CA SER A 134 5.03 -3.62 -18.25
C SER A 134 4.48 -5.03 -18.08
N ALA A 135 4.33 -5.74 -19.19
CA ALA A 135 3.89 -7.13 -19.18
C ALA A 135 4.55 -7.92 -20.33
N GLU A 136 4.28 -9.21 -20.38
CA GLU A 136 4.77 -10.13 -21.40
C GLU A 136 3.60 -10.61 -22.27
N LEU A 137 3.69 -10.36 -23.58
CA LEU A 137 2.83 -10.96 -24.60
C LEU A 137 3.45 -12.29 -25.02
N VAL A 138 2.74 -13.39 -24.75
CA VAL A 138 3.22 -14.74 -25.05
C VAL A 138 2.62 -15.24 -26.36
N ILE A 139 3.48 -15.55 -27.32
CA ILE A 139 3.08 -16.13 -28.60
C ILE A 139 3.35 -17.64 -28.58
N GLY A 140 2.27 -18.44 -28.60
CA GLY A 140 2.30 -19.90 -28.56
C GLY A 140 2.16 -20.56 -29.94
N PRO A 141 2.08 -21.89 -30.03
CA PRO A 141 2.06 -22.60 -31.31
C PRO A 141 0.86 -22.25 -32.20
N ALA A 142 1.10 -22.22 -33.51
CA ALA A 142 0.04 -21.98 -34.50
C ALA A 142 -1.02 -23.11 -34.43
N GLY A 143 -2.26 -22.75 -34.12
CA GLY A 143 -3.39 -23.69 -34.08
C GLY A 143 -3.63 -24.37 -32.72
N SER A 144 -2.90 -24.02 -31.66
CA SER A 144 -3.21 -24.45 -30.30
C SER A 144 -3.93 -23.35 -29.52
N SER A 145 -5.25 -23.46 -29.38
CA SER A 145 -5.95 -22.83 -28.27
C SER A 145 -5.74 -23.71 -27.04
N THR A 146 -4.61 -23.56 -26.37
CA THR A 146 -4.32 -24.26 -25.11
C THR A 146 -4.03 -23.23 -24.04
N SER A 147 -4.95 -23.13 -23.08
CA SER A 147 -4.64 -22.62 -21.76
C SER A 147 -3.62 -23.56 -21.11
N ALA A 148 -2.48 -23.00 -20.73
CA ALA A 148 -1.52 -23.68 -19.86
C ALA A 148 -0.86 -22.65 -18.94
N SER A 149 -1.38 -22.61 -17.71
CA SER A 149 -0.70 -22.44 -16.43
C SER A 149 0.80 -22.07 -16.48
N SER A 150 1.11 -20.82 -16.15
CA SER A 150 2.30 -20.48 -15.36
C SER A 150 1.88 -20.27 -13.90
N GLY A 151 2.54 -20.99 -13.01
CA GLY A 151 2.39 -20.80 -11.57
C GLY A 151 2.99 -19.48 -11.10
N ASP A 152 2.36 -18.95 -10.06
CA ASP A 152 2.81 -17.97 -9.09
C ASP A 152 3.10 -16.53 -9.59
N MET A 153 2.12 -15.66 -9.37
CA MET A 153 2.18 -14.52 -8.42
C MET A 153 1.08 -13.51 -8.77
N ALA A 154 -0.15 -13.69 -8.27
CA ALA A 154 -1.14 -12.62 -8.06
C ALA A 154 -2.44 -13.22 -7.51
N GLY A 155 -2.58 -13.25 -6.19
CA GLY A 155 -3.91 -13.08 -5.60
C GLY A 155 -4.22 -11.58 -5.64
N MET A 156 -5.44 -11.24 -6.09
CA MET A 156 -6.10 -9.93 -6.08
C MET A 156 -6.31 -9.25 -7.45
N ALA A 157 -7.45 -9.57 -8.06
CA ALA A 157 -8.31 -8.59 -8.70
C ALA A 157 -9.76 -9.01 -8.43
N GLY A 158 -10.49 -8.17 -7.69
CA GLY A 158 -11.92 -8.32 -7.46
C GLY A 158 -12.72 -8.09 -8.74
N MET A 159 -13.92 -8.67 -8.74
CA MET A 159 -14.95 -8.69 -9.78
C MET A 159 -15.12 -7.38 -10.57
N ASP A 160 -14.99 -7.46 -11.89
CA ASP A 160 -15.60 -6.54 -12.86
C ASP A 160 -17.05 -6.97 -13.12
N HIS A 161 -17.96 -6.00 -13.01
CA HIS A 161 -19.37 -6.10 -13.33
C HIS A 161 -19.59 -5.57 -14.76
N SER A 162 -19.19 -6.34 -15.77
CA SER A 162 -19.48 -6.04 -17.18
C SER A 162 -19.30 -7.29 -18.04
N THR A 163 -20.40 -8.00 -18.33
CA THR A 163 -20.38 -9.12 -19.29
C THR A 163 -21.51 -9.05 -20.31
N SER A 164 -21.13 -8.90 -21.57
CA SER A 164 -21.72 -9.62 -22.71
C SER A 164 -20.53 -10.18 -23.51
N SER A 165 -20.39 -11.45 -23.87
CA SER A 165 -21.36 -12.53 -24.03
C SER A 165 -20.65 -13.90 -24.14
N SER A 166 -21.36 -14.94 -23.67
CA SER A 166 -21.31 -16.36 -24.05
C SER A 166 -20.02 -17.16 -23.84
N ASP A 167 -19.82 -17.62 -22.59
CA ASP A 167 -19.53 -19.02 -22.18
C ASP A 167 -19.02 -19.14 -20.72
N SER A 168 -19.16 -18.10 -19.90
CA SER A 168 -18.84 -18.16 -18.47
C SER A 168 -20.05 -18.61 -17.66
N ALA A 169 -20.25 -19.93 -17.52
CA ALA A 169 -20.95 -20.40 -16.33
C ALA A 169 -20.10 -19.89 -15.15
N GLY A 170 -20.65 -18.99 -14.32
CA GLY A 170 -20.02 -18.60 -13.06
C GLY A 170 -19.73 -19.85 -12.21
N PRO A 171 -19.02 -19.69 -11.07
CA PRO A 171 -18.66 -20.83 -10.23
C PRO A 171 -19.85 -21.76 -10.01
N THR A 172 -19.62 -23.05 -10.19
CA THR A 172 -20.61 -24.09 -9.95
C THR A 172 -20.98 -24.11 -8.47
N ALA A 173 -22.14 -24.68 -8.14
CA ALA A 173 -22.54 -24.88 -6.75
C ALA A 173 -21.50 -25.67 -5.93
N ALA A 174 -20.75 -26.57 -6.59
CA ALA A 174 -19.68 -27.33 -5.95
C ALA A 174 -18.45 -26.46 -5.66
N GLU A 175 -18.10 -25.52 -6.55
CA GLU A 175 -17.01 -24.57 -6.36
C GLU A 175 -17.34 -23.57 -5.24
N TYR A 176 -18.55 -23.00 -5.22
CA TYR A 176 -18.98 -22.17 -4.10
C TYR A 176 -18.98 -22.93 -2.77
N ALA A 177 -19.48 -24.17 -2.75
CA ALA A 177 -19.43 -25.00 -1.54
C ALA A 177 -18.01 -25.37 -1.12
N GLN A 178 -17.04 -25.35 -2.05
CA GLN A 178 -15.63 -25.54 -1.73
C GLN A 178 -15.02 -24.26 -1.16
N MET A 179 -15.30 -23.10 -1.77
CA MET A 179 -14.92 -21.79 -1.23
C MET A 179 -15.40 -21.61 0.21
N ASP A 180 -16.67 -21.94 0.50
CA ASP A 180 -17.21 -21.90 1.86
C ASP A 180 -16.40 -22.77 2.83
N LYS A 181 -16.02 -23.99 2.42
CA LYS A 181 -15.21 -24.89 3.25
C LYS A 181 -13.82 -24.33 3.49
N ASP A 182 -13.19 -23.77 2.47
CA ASP A 182 -11.84 -23.21 2.56
C ASP A 182 -11.81 -21.97 3.46
N MET A 183 -12.82 -21.09 3.35
CA MET A 183 -13.04 -19.97 4.26
C MET A 183 -13.17 -20.45 5.70
N LEU A 184 -14.10 -21.37 6.00
CA LEU A 184 -14.28 -21.89 7.35
C LEU A 184 -13.03 -22.61 7.90
N ALA A 185 -12.32 -23.35 7.04
CA ALA A 185 -11.08 -24.02 7.41
C ALA A 185 -9.94 -23.04 7.71
N SER A 186 -9.89 -21.88 7.02
CA SER A 186 -8.91 -20.83 7.31
C SER A 186 -9.13 -20.21 8.70
N PHE A 187 -10.37 -19.90 9.07
CA PHE A 187 -10.71 -19.39 10.40
C PHE A 187 -10.34 -20.36 11.51
N ALA A 188 -10.60 -21.66 11.32
CA ALA A 188 -10.32 -22.68 12.33
C ALA A 188 -8.82 -22.85 12.65
N LYS A 189 -7.92 -22.31 11.82
CA LYS A 189 -6.47 -22.33 12.07
C LYS A 189 -6.01 -21.23 13.04
N PHE A 190 -6.84 -20.20 13.26
CA PHE A 190 -6.46 -19.05 14.07
C PHE A 190 -6.75 -19.27 15.59
N PRO A 191 -5.83 -18.83 16.48
CA PRO A 191 -4.49 -18.34 16.20
C PRO A 191 -3.53 -19.49 15.90
N ALA A 192 -2.81 -19.42 14.79
CA ALA A 192 -1.84 -20.42 14.42
C ALA A 192 -0.51 -20.18 15.15
N LYS A 193 0.16 -21.26 15.57
CA LYS A 193 1.52 -21.15 16.09
C LYS A 193 2.47 -20.76 14.97
N THR A 194 3.28 -19.73 15.21
CA THR A 194 4.32 -19.27 14.30
C THR A 194 5.63 -19.02 15.05
N LYS A 195 6.75 -18.97 14.33
CA LYS A 195 8.07 -18.67 14.88
C LYS A 195 8.38 -17.18 14.83
N GLY A 196 9.02 -16.68 15.89
CA GLY A 196 9.45 -15.29 15.98
C GLY A 196 8.29 -14.35 16.32
N LEU A 197 8.61 -13.29 17.03
CA LEU A 197 7.68 -12.24 17.43
C LEU A 197 8.36 -10.89 17.14
N GLY A 198 7.70 -10.01 16.40
CA GLY A 198 8.19 -8.67 16.12
C GLY A 198 7.98 -7.73 17.32
N ASN A 199 8.41 -6.47 17.19
CA ASN A 199 8.20 -5.42 18.18
C ASN A 199 8.68 -5.74 19.61
N GLN A 200 9.61 -6.69 19.78
CA GLN A 200 10.14 -7.00 21.11
C GLN A 200 10.99 -5.84 21.63
N PRO A 201 10.90 -5.45 22.91
CA PRO A 201 11.77 -4.42 23.45
C PRO A 201 13.24 -4.74 23.21
N LEU A 202 13.98 -3.76 22.68
CA LEU A 202 15.43 -3.81 22.64
C LEU A 202 15.97 -3.30 23.97
N GLU A 203 16.70 -4.13 24.69
CA GLU A 203 17.27 -3.73 25.97
C GLU A 203 18.61 -2.99 25.76
N PRO A 204 18.81 -1.80 26.37
CA PRO A 204 20.05 -1.06 26.24
C PRO A 204 21.11 -1.54 27.23
N VAL A 205 22.38 -1.32 26.88
CA VAL A 205 23.47 -1.22 27.85
C VAL A 205 23.45 0.19 28.44
N ILE A 206 23.48 0.30 29.77
CA ILE A 206 23.56 1.59 30.46
C ILE A 206 25.05 1.95 30.66
N LEU A 207 25.49 3.04 30.03
CA LEU A 207 26.86 3.55 30.16
C LEU A 207 27.07 4.29 31.50
N PRO A 208 28.32 4.51 31.94
CA PRO A 208 28.62 5.15 33.23
C PRO A 208 28.03 6.55 33.43
N ASP A 209 27.75 7.29 32.35
CA ASP A 209 27.13 8.62 32.38
C ASP A 209 25.59 8.57 32.34
N GLY A 210 24.99 7.37 32.31
CA GLY A 210 23.55 7.15 32.22
C GLY A 210 23.01 7.04 30.80
N THR A 211 23.85 7.15 29.77
CA THR A 211 23.43 6.96 28.37
C THR A 211 22.90 5.54 28.14
N LYS A 212 21.77 5.43 27.44
CA LYS A 212 21.22 4.16 26.98
C LYS A 212 21.79 3.84 25.60
N GLN A 213 22.65 2.84 25.53
CA GLN A 213 23.25 2.40 24.28
C GLN A 213 22.54 1.14 23.77
N PHE A 214 22.06 1.20 22.53
CA PHE A 214 21.40 0.10 21.81
C PHE A 214 22.27 -0.36 20.65
N GLU A 215 22.13 -1.63 20.26
CA GLU A 215 22.79 -2.20 19.08
C GLU A 215 21.73 -2.69 18.09
N LEU A 216 21.77 -2.13 16.88
CA LEU A 216 20.98 -2.58 15.74
C LEU A 216 21.88 -3.27 14.72
N THR A 217 21.49 -4.44 14.26
CA THR A 217 22.23 -5.17 13.21
C THR A 217 21.38 -5.29 11.97
N ALA A 218 21.73 -4.56 10.92
CA ALA A 218 21.07 -4.66 9.63
C ALA A 218 21.53 -5.94 8.91
N GLU A 219 20.62 -6.88 8.67
CA GLU A 219 20.95 -8.19 8.09
C GLU A 219 19.75 -8.84 7.37
N ILE A 220 20.05 -9.81 6.50
CA ILE A 220 19.01 -10.67 5.90
C ILE A 220 18.79 -11.88 6.81
N ALA A 221 17.55 -12.06 7.27
CA ALA A 221 17.17 -13.16 8.16
C ALA A 221 16.00 -13.98 7.61
N ASP A 222 15.90 -15.23 8.05
CA ASP A 222 14.73 -16.07 7.81
C ASP A 222 13.58 -15.64 8.72
N TRP A 223 12.50 -15.14 8.13
CA TRP A 223 11.30 -14.71 8.85
C TRP A 223 10.08 -15.53 8.43
N GLU A 224 9.38 -16.14 9.39
CA GLU A 224 8.14 -16.87 9.12
C GLU A 224 6.94 -15.92 9.15
N VAL A 225 6.37 -15.59 7.99
CA VAL A 225 5.21 -14.68 7.89
C VAL A 225 3.93 -15.38 8.34
N GLU A 226 3.78 -16.65 7.97
CA GLU A 226 2.68 -17.54 8.34
C GLU A 226 3.17 -18.99 8.32
N PRO A 227 2.45 -19.96 8.93
CA PRO A 227 2.95 -21.32 9.07
C PRO A 227 3.27 -21.95 7.71
N GLY A 228 4.53 -22.37 7.53
CA GLY A 228 5.01 -22.95 6.28
C GLY A 228 5.48 -21.94 5.23
N ARG A 229 5.35 -20.63 5.48
CA ARG A 229 5.89 -19.56 4.61
C ARG A 229 6.98 -18.78 5.35
N THR A 230 8.22 -19.16 5.09
CA THR A 230 9.42 -18.44 5.54
C THR A 230 10.02 -17.66 4.37
N VAL A 231 10.37 -16.41 4.61
CA VAL A 231 10.93 -15.49 3.60
C VAL A 231 12.30 -14.97 4.04
N LYS A 232 13.10 -14.50 3.08
CA LYS A 232 14.35 -13.78 3.33
C LYS A 232 14.06 -12.31 3.56
N ALA A 233 13.75 -11.96 4.80
CA ALA A 233 13.47 -10.60 5.21
C ALA A 233 14.77 -9.80 5.36
N TRP A 234 14.71 -8.52 5.03
CA TRP A 234 15.71 -7.55 5.44
C TRP A 234 15.26 -7.05 6.82
N THR A 235 16.16 -7.07 7.80
CA THR A 235 15.78 -6.87 9.21
C THR A 235 16.78 -5.99 9.94
N TYR A 236 16.36 -5.42 11.06
CA TYR A 236 17.27 -5.14 12.15
C TYR A 236 17.12 -6.25 13.21
N ASN A 237 18.23 -6.88 13.60
CA ASN A 237 18.32 -7.91 14.65
C ASN A 237 17.46 -9.16 14.38
N GLY A 238 17.24 -9.50 13.10
CA GLY A 238 16.59 -10.75 12.71
C GLY A 238 15.08 -10.83 12.91
N THR A 239 14.40 -9.74 13.26
CA THR A 239 12.93 -9.73 13.46
C THR A 239 12.21 -8.74 12.55
N VAL A 240 10.92 -9.00 12.28
CA VAL A 240 10.03 -8.09 11.56
C VAL A 240 8.72 -7.90 12.34
N PRO A 241 8.33 -6.66 12.72
CA PRO A 241 9.20 -5.49 12.77
C PRO A 241 10.45 -5.74 13.60
N ALA A 242 11.44 -4.89 13.40
CA ALA A 242 12.62 -4.84 14.22
C ALA A 242 12.28 -4.60 15.71
N PRO A 243 13.23 -4.85 16.63
CA PRO A 243 13.03 -4.59 18.05
C PRO A 243 12.60 -3.16 18.35
N MET A 244 11.67 -2.99 19.28
CA MET A 244 11.18 -1.69 19.69
C MET A 244 12.18 -1.01 20.63
N ILE A 245 12.59 0.21 20.29
CA ILE A 245 13.37 1.06 21.18
C ILE A 245 12.39 1.87 22.04
N LYS A 246 12.47 1.73 23.37
CA LYS A 246 11.65 2.51 24.31
C LYS A 246 12.51 3.23 25.34
N VAL A 247 12.34 4.54 25.42
CA VAL A 247 13.09 5.43 26.31
C VAL A 247 12.18 6.47 26.95
N GLY A 248 12.68 7.15 27.97
CA GLY A 248 12.02 8.26 28.65
C GLY A 248 12.40 9.61 28.04
N VAL A 249 11.57 10.62 28.33
CA VAL A 249 11.88 12.01 28.00
C VAL A 249 13.09 12.48 28.82
N GLY A 250 14.02 13.16 28.16
CA GLY A 250 15.28 13.64 28.73
C GLY A 250 16.42 12.62 28.71
N GLU A 251 16.17 11.37 28.31
CA GLU A 251 17.22 10.36 28.26
C GLU A 251 18.14 10.56 27.06
N HIS A 252 19.43 10.32 27.29
CA HIS A 252 20.47 10.30 26.27
C HIS A 252 20.57 8.91 25.65
N VAL A 253 20.56 8.84 24.33
CA VAL A 253 20.49 7.58 23.57
C VAL A 253 21.64 7.52 22.59
N GLN A 254 22.33 6.37 22.59
CA GLN A 254 23.22 5.97 21.51
C GLN A 254 22.66 4.75 20.81
N VAL A 255 22.65 4.75 19.48
CA VAL A 255 22.31 3.55 18.69
C VAL A 255 23.46 3.23 17.77
N ILE A 256 24.13 2.11 18.03
CA ILE A 256 25.18 1.57 17.17
C ILE A 256 24.50 0.71 16.12
N VAL A 257 24.68 1.07 14.86
CA VAL A 257 24.15 0.33 13.72
C VAL A 257 25.28 -0.41 13.04
N HIS A 258 25.18 -1.73 13.00
CA HIS A 258 26.08 -2.63 12.29
C HIS A 258 25.48 -2.99 10.94
N ASN A 259 26.16 -2.63 9.85
CA ASN A 259 25.69 -2.98 8.51
C ASN A 259 26.26 -4.32 8.05
N HIS A 260 25.49 -5.40 8.16
CA HIS A 260 25.84 -6.72 7.62
C HIS A 260 25.20 -6.99 6.25
N LEU A 261 24.58 -5.99 5.63
CA LEU A 261 23.99 -6.08 4.30
C LEU A 261 25.05 -5.83 3.21
N PRO A 262 24.84 -6.35 1.98
CA PRO A 262 25.78 -6.17 0.87
C PRO A 262 25.71 -4.77 0.21
N VAL A 263 24.90 -3.86 0.75
CA VAL A 263 24.68 -2.50 0.22
C VAL A 263 24.91 -1.46 1.31
N ASN A 264 25.17 -0.22 0.91
CA ASN A 264 25.25 0.89 1.86
C ASN A 264 23.92 1.09 2.59
N GLN A 265 23.96 1.52 3.84
CA GLN A 265 22.77 1.72 4.68
C GLN A 265 22.78 3.09 5.36
N ASP A 266 21.63 3.46 5.89
CA ASP A 266 21.40 4.49 6.89
C ASP A 266 20.19 4.05 7.75
N VAL A 267 19.93 4.77 8.84
CA VAL A 267 18.71 4.59 9.65
C VAL A 267 18.11 5.95 9.92
N HIS A 268 16.99 6.24 9.26
CA HIS A 268 16.20 7.45 9.50
C HIS A 268 15.25 7.25 10.67
N TRP A 269 15.19 8.25 11.55
CA TRP A 269 14.38 8.25 12.77
C TRP A 269 13.08 9.01 12.57
N HIS A 270 12.19 8.45 11.76
CA HIS A 270 10.95 9.08 11.35
C HIS A 270 10.10 9.51 12.55
N GLY A 271 9.94 10.84 12.69
CA GLY A 271 9.12 11.45 13.73
C GLY A 271 9.86 11.82 15.00
N LEU A 272 11.16 11.53 15.09
CA LEU A 272 12.03 12.06 16.15
C LEU A 272 12.62 13.40 15.75
N GLN A 273 12.89 14.24 16.74
CA GLN A 273 13.72 15.43 16.55
C GLN A 273 15.17 15.07 16.90
N THR A 274 16.03 15.07 15.89
CA THR A 274 17.45 14.73 16.02
C THR A 274 18.34 15.90 15.57
N PRO A 275 19.59 15.99 16.05
CA PRO A 275 20.58 16.86 15.44
C PRO A 275 20.76 16.52 13.95
N PHE A 276 21.09 17.52 13.12
CA PHE A 276 21.27 17.34 11.68
C PHE A 276 22.16 16.14 11.33
N ALA A 277 23.29 15.96 12.04
CA ALA A 277 24.24 14.87 11.78
C ALA A 277 23.73 13.46 12.18
N MET A 278 22.55 13.37 12.78
CA MET A 278 21.95 12.16 13.36
C MET A 278 20.55 11.87 12.78
N ASP A 279 20.15 12.59 11.74
CA ASP A 279 18.83 12.46 11.12
C ASP A 279 18.67 11.14 10.36
N GLY A 280 19.74 10.58 9.78
CA GLY A 280 19.66 9.25 9.19
C GLY A 280 19.36 9.20 7.70
N VAL A 281 19.69 10.25 6.94
CA VAL A 281 19.41 10.37 5.50
C VAL A 281 20.72 10.59 4.75
N ALA A 282 21.38 9.50 4.36
CA ALA A 282 22.63 9.56 3.63
C ALA A 282 22.41 9.89 2.13
N PRO A 283 23.33 10.61 1.46
CA PRO A 283 24.55 11.24 1.98
C PRO A 283 24.32 12.68 2.49
N ILE A 284 23.09 13.07 2.82
CA ILE A 284 22.73 14.46 3.11
C ILE A 284 23.10 14.82 4.55
N THR A 285 22.64 14.03 5.50
CA THR A 285 22.78 14.29 6.94
C THR A 285 23.91 13.48 7.57
N GLN A 286 24.40 12.45 6.87
CA GLN A 286 25.55 11.65 7.27
C GLN A 286 26.21 10.99 6.05
N GLU A 287 27.39 10.41 6.23
CA GLU A 287 27.94 9.46 5.26
C GLU A 287 27.20 8.12 5.30
N PRO A 288 27.06 7.41 4.15
CA PRO A 288 26.47 6.08 4.12
C PRO A 288 27.26 5.09 4.97
N ILE A 289 26.56 4.22 5.70
CA ILE A 289 27.14 3.11 6.44
C ILE A 289 27.50 2.02 5.44
N ALA A 290 28.77 1.87 5.10
CA ALA A 290 29.22 0.87 4.12
C ALA A 290 29.00 -0.57 4.61
N PRO A 291 28.93 -1.59 3.72
CA PRO A 291 28.92 -2.99 4.10
C PRO A 291 30.07 -3.34 5.06
N GLY A 292 29.75 -3.96 6.18
CA GLY A 292 30.67 -4.34 7.24
C GLY A 292 31.16 -3.17 8.11
N ALA A 293 30.63 -1.97 7.92
CA ALA A 293 30.93 -0.80 8.74
C ALA A 293 29.83 -0.53 9.77
N ASP A 294 30.20 0.29 10.75
CA ASP A 294 29.34 0.70 11.84
C ASP A 294 29.12 2.22 11.83
N PHE A 295 28.00 2.66 12.38
CA PHE A 295 27.74 4.07 12.69
C PHE A 295 27.04 4.20 14.03
N THR A 296 27.41 5.21 14.82
CA THR A 296 26.75 5.50 16.10
C THR A 296 25.92 6.76 15.97
N TYR A 297 24.61 6.61 16.08
CA TYR A 297 23.69 7.73 16.30
C TYR A 297 23.72 8.13 17.76
N ASP A 298 23.75 9.43 18.05
CA ASP A 298 23.93 9.96 19.40
C ASP A 298 23.07 11.23 19.61
N PHE A 299 22.02 11.12 20.43
CA PHE A 299 21.05 12.20 20.63
C PHE A 299 20.27 12.11 21.95
N THR A 300 19.66 13.22 22.36
CA THR A 300 18.80 13.29 23.57
C THR A 300 17.33 13.41 23.18
N MET A 301 16.46 12.69 23.88
CA MET A 301 15.00 12.82 23.71
C MET A 301 14.45 14.04 24.44
N ASP A 302 13.87 15.00 23.74
CA ASP A 302 13.42 16.28 24.33
C ASP A 302 11.91 16.30 24.69
N ARG A 303 11.10 15.42 24.10
CA ARG A 303 9.65 15.31 24.36
C ARG A 303 9.14 13.88 24.08
N PRO A 304 7.87 13.57 24.40
CA PRO A 304 7.26 12.30 24.00
C PRO A 304 7.15 12.16 22.47
N TYR A 305 7.30 10.93 21.99
CA TYR A 305 7.26 10.57 20.57
C TYR A 305 6.70 9.17 20.37
N MET A 306 5.76 9.05 19.43
CA MET A 306 5.42 7.79 18.78
C MET A 306 6.06 7.81 17.38
N ALA A 307 7.25 7.27 17.28
CA ALA A 307 8.09 7.30 16.09
C ALA A 307 8.35 5.90 15.55
N MET A 308 8.86 5.85 14.33
CA MET A 308 9.32 4.63 13.66
C MET A 308 10.75 4.87 13.18
N TYR A 309 11.45 3.80 12.81
CA TYR A 309 12.78 3.91 12.21
C TYR A 309 12.94 2.95 11.05
N HIS A 310 13.55 3.44 9.97
CA HIS A 310 13.71 2.71 8.71
C HIS A 310 14.81 3.35 7.84
N PRO A 311 15.39 2.62 6.87
CA PRO A 311 16.40 3.19 5.98
C PRO A 311 15.77 4.13 4.93
N HIS A 312 16.45 5.23 4.62
CA HIS A 312 16.13 6.12 3.49
C HIS A 312 17.02 5.80 2.28
N LEU A 313 18.24 5.33 2.50
CA LEU A 313 19.12 4.83 1.45
C LEU A 313 18.70 3.39 1.09
N HIS A 314 18.25 3.22 -0.16
CA HIS A 314 17.62 1.98 -0.64
C HIS A 314 16.32 1.59 0.10
N GLY A 315 15.64 2.55 0.73
CA GLY A 315 14.39 2.33 1.47
C GLY A 315 13.28 1.65 0.65
N GLN A 316 13.17 2.00 -0.64
CA GLN A 316 12.20 1.38 -1.58
C GLN A 316 12.32 -0.16 -1.70
N MET A 317 13.47 -0.71 -1.33
CA MET A 317 13.73 -2.15 -1.34
C MET A 317 13.82 -2.71 0.08
N ALA A 318 14.48 -2.01 1.00
CA ALA A 318 14.69 -2.49 2.35
C ALA A 318 13.40 -2.46 3.21
N VAL A 319 12.61 -1.37 3.14
CA VAL A 319 11.40 -1.19 3.95
C VAL A 319 10.34 -2.24 3.61
N PRO A 320 9.91 -2.41 2.34
CA PRO A 320 8.97 -3.49 1.96
C PRO A 320 9.42 -4.89 2.39
N ASN A 321 10.73 -5.11 2.49
CA ASN A 321 11.30 -6.41 2.85
C ASN A 321 11.51 -6.61 4.35
N GLY A 322 11.10 -5.67 5.20
CA GLY A 322 11.01 -5.84 6.66
C GLY A 322 11.88 -4.91 7.51
N MET A 323 12.66 -4.00 6.91
CA MET A 323 13.55 -3.09 7.67
C MET A 323 12.79 -1.87 8.19
N PHE A 324 11.94 -2.10 9.19
CA PHE A 324 11.23 -1.07 9.92
C PHE A 324 11.06 -1.47 11.38
N GLY A 325 11.02 -0.50 12.28
CA GLY A 325 10.80 -0.73 13.71
C GLY A 325 10.20 0.48 14.42
N VAL A 326 9.81 0.28 15.68
CA VAL A 326 9.15 1.31 16.50
C VAL A 326 10.14 1.97 17.44
N PHE A 327 10.07 3.29 17.55
CA PHE A 327 10.79 4.08 18.53
C PHE A 327 9.79 4.86 19.39
N GLN A 328 9.66 4.49 20.66
CA GLN A 328 8.75 5.14 21.61
C GLN A 328 9.52 5.95 22.64
N VAL A 329 9.08 7.18 22.85
CA VAL A 329 9.59 8.07 23.91
C VAL A 329 8.45 8.43 24.85
N GLY A 330 8.59 8.05 26.11
CA GLY A 330 7.58 8.29 27.13
C GLY A 330 6.31 7.45 26.97
N ASP A 331 5.25 7.91 27.63
CA ASP A 331 3.96 7.22 27.66
C ASP A 331 3.15 7.46 26.38
N THR A 332 2.35 6.46 26.02
CA THR A 332 1.41 6.54 24.90
C THR A 332 0.37 7.64 25.13
N PRO A 333 0.10 8.51 24.14
CA PRO A 333 -0.73 9.71 24.30
C PRO A 333 -2.23 9.35 24.33
N ILE A 334 -2.71 8.91 25.48
CA ILE A 334 -4.12 8.53 25.69
C ILE A 334 -4.97 9.69 26.22
N ALA A 335 -6.26 9.69 25.89
CA ALA A 335 -7.25 10.61 26.45
C ALA A 335 -7.60 10.21 27.90
N LYS A 336 -7.75 11.18 28.80
CA LYS A 336 -8.11 10.96 30.21
C LYS A 336 -9.07 12.01 30.72
N GLY A 337 -10.11 11.60 31.44
CA GLY A 337 -11.03 12.51 32.13
C GLY A 337 -11.84 13.39 31.18
N VAL A 338 -12.12 12.89 29.97
CA VAL A 338 -12.85 13.61 28.92
C VAL A 338 -14.12 12.86 28.55
N THR A 339 -15.12 13.61 28.08
CA THR A 339 -16.32 13.04 27.46
C THR A 339 -16.33 13.39 25.99
N VAL A 340 -16.29 12.39 25.13
CA VAL A 340 -16.28 12.55 23.66
C VAL A 340 -17.52 11.89 23.11
N ASN A 341 -18.37 12.64 22.40
CA ASN A 341 -19.66 12.20 21.87
C ASN A 341 -20.55 11.46 22.90
N GLY A 342 -20.51 11.90 24.17
CA GLY A 342 -21.31 11.30 25.26
C GLY A 342 -20.70 10.06 25.92
N ILE A 343 -19.56 9.55 25.42
CA ILE A 343 -18.82 8.45 26.03
C ILE A 343 -17.75 9.04 26.96
N ASN A 344 -17.79 8.64 28.23
CA ASN A 344 -16.88 9.14 29.26
C ASN A 344 -15.62 8.26 29.34
N VAL A 345 -14.45 8.88 29.18
CA VAL A 345 -13.14 8.27 29.43
C VAL A 345 -12.70 8.63 30.86
N PRO A 346 -12.48 7.65 31.76
CA PRO A 346 -12.11 7.93 33.14
C PRO A 346 -10.83 8.77 33.29
N ALA A 347 -10.74 9.58 34.35
CA ALA A 347 -9.55 10.41 34.61
C ALA A 347 -8.33 9.59 35.03
N ASP A 348 -8.56 8.45 35.65
CA ASP A 348 -7.57 7.49 36.13
C ASP A 348 -7.37 6.30 35.18
N VAL A 349 -7.92 6.38 33.95
CA VAL A 349 -7.82 5.30 32.96
C VAL A 349 -6.35 4.92 32.72
N LYS A 350 -6.13 3.61 32.69
CA LYS A 350 -4.88 2.98 32.29
C LYS A 350 -5.22 1.89 31.28
N PRO A 351 -4.55 1.87 30.10
CA PRO A 351 -4.74 0.79 29.16
C PRO A 351 -4.31 -0.52 29.83
N ALA A 352 -5.15 -1.56 29.74
CA ALA A 352 -4.79 -2.90 30.15
C ALA A 352 -3.66 -3.46 29.27
N VAL A 353 -3.70 -3.10 27.98
CA VAL A 353 -2.64 -3.36 27.01
C VAL A 353 -2.40 -2.11 26.16
N ASP A 354 -1.13 -1.91 25.79
CA ASP A 354 -0.64 -0.85 24.92
C ASP A 354 0.16 -1.49 23.79
N ILE A 355 -0.35 -1.40 22.57
CA ILE A 355 0.10 -2.23 21.46
C ILE A 355 0.60 -1.33 20.32
N PRO A 356 1.88 -1.37 19.96
CA PRO A 356 2.32 -0.92 18.66
C PRO A 356 1.87 -1.94 17.60
N MET A 357 1.11 -1.49 16.60
CA MET A 357 0.68 -2.31 15.48
C MET A 357 1.27 -1.76 14.19
N VAL A 358 2.25 -2.46 13.64
CA VAL A 358 2.93 -2.10 12.40
C VAL A 358 2.21 -2.77 11.23
N LEU A 359 1.80 -1.96 10.26
CA LEU A 359 1.06 -2.36 9.07
C LEU A 359 2.03 -2.45 7.89
N ASN A 360 1.97 -3.54 7.13
CA ASN A 360 2.72 -3.70 5.89
C ASN A 360 1.87 -4.39 4.80
N ASP A 361 2.17 -4.10 3.54
CA ASP A 361 1.44 -4.61 2.37
C ASP A 361 2.32 -5.04 1.19
N SER A 362 3.64 -4.89 1.32
CA SER A 362 4.56 -5.00 0.19
C SER A 362 5.77 -5.87 0.50
N GLY A 363 6.62 -6.06 -0.52
CA GLY A 363 7.84 -6.87 -0.46
C GLY A 363 7.59 -8.32 -0.09
N VAL A 364 8.63 -8.99 0.42
CA VAL A 364 8.54 -10.41 0.79
C VAL A 364 7.62 -10.67 1.99
N ILE A 365 7.39 -9.64 2.82
CA ILE A 365 6.51 -9.72 3.99
C ILE A 365 5.04 -9.75 3.53
N GLY A 366 4.66 -8.81 2.64
CA GLY A 366 3.29 -8.65 2.14
C GLY A 366 2.31 -8.18 3.21
N PHE A 367 1.01 -8.41 2.97
CA PHE A 367 -0.08 -8.06 3.89
C PHE A 367 0.11 -8.71 5.26
N SER A 368 0.41 -7.88 6.25
CA SER A 368 0.71 -8.35 7.61
C SER A 368 0.42 -7.30 8.68
N LEU A 369 0.19 -7.79 9.88
CA LEU A 369 0.20 -7.03 11.13
C LEU A 369 1.39 -7.53 11.94
N ASP A 370 2.28 -6.63 12.34
CA ASP A 370 3.49 -6.96 13.10
C ASP A 370 4.31 -8.09 12.43
N GLY A 371 4.44 -7.99 11.10
CA GLY A 371 5.21 -8.93 10.28
C GLY A 371 4.58 -10.31 10.11
N LYS A 372 3.38 -10.54 10.67
CA LYS A 372 2.62 -11.79 10.54
C LYS A 372 1.39 -11.62 9.68
N SER A 373 1.12 -12.61 8.83
CA SER A 373 -0.12 -12.71 8.07
C SER A 373 -1.07 -13.67 8.77
N PHE A 374 -2.38 -13.43 8.71
CA PHE A 374 -3.35 -14.37 9.25
C PHE A 374 -3.16 -15.76 8.61
N PRO A 375 -3.19 -16.87 9.37
CA PRO A 375 -3.64 -17.01 10.76
C PRO A 375 -2.55 -16.87 11.83
N ALA A 376 -1.33 -16.42 11.48
CA ALA A 376 -0.20 -16.29 12.41
C ALA A 376 -0.17 -14.98 13.22
N THR A 377 -1.08 -14.05 12.96
CA THR A 377 -1.24 -12.84 13.77
C THR A 377 -1.62 -13.19 15.21
N ALA A 378 -1.18 -12.37 16.16
CA ALA A 378 -1.46 -12.58 17.58
C ALA A 378 -2.78 -11.91 17.97
N PRO A 379 -3.72 -12.63 18.63
CA PRO A 379 -4.93 -12.01 19.16
C PRO A 379 -4.61 -11.11 20.35
N ILE A 380 -5.39 -10.06 20.52
CA ILE A 380 -5.37 -9.18 21.68
C ILE A 380 -6.33 -9.77 22.71
N VAL A 381 -5.85 -10.18 23.89
CA VAL A 381 -6.67 -10.80 24.93
C VAL A 381 -6.80 -9.85 26.11
N VAL A 382 -8.04 -9.49 26.45
CA VAL A 382 -8.39 -8.53 27.52
C VAL A 382 -9.64 -8.98 28.29
N ASN A 383 -9.93 -8.35 29.41
CA ASN A 383 -11.15 -8.59 30.19
C ASN A 383 -12.25 -7.59 29.81
N GLU A 384 -13.50 -7.97 30.06
CA GLU A 384 -14.62 -7.02 29.97
C GLU A 384 -14.39 -5.78 30.86
N GLY A 385 -14.55 -4.59 30.27
CA GLY A 385 -14.32 -3.28 30.90
C GLY A 385 -12.90 -2.74 30.77
N ASP A 386 -11.97 -3.50 30.19
CA ASP A 386 -10.62 -3.00 29.95
C ASP A 386 -10.63 -1.89 28.89
N TRP A 387 -9.82 -0.86 29.11
CA TRP A 387 -9.43 0.07 28.05
C TRP A 387 -8.16 -0.43 27.37
N VAL A 388 -8.10 -0.30 26.06
CA VAL A 388 -6.95 -0.73 25.26
C VAL A 388 -6.42 0.46 24.47
N ALA A 389 -5.10 0.59 24.38
CA ALA A 389 -4.45 1.52 23.49
C ALA A 389 -3.74 0.77 22.35
N VAL A 390 -3.93 1.27 21.12
CA VAL A 390 -3.22 0.78 19.94
C VAL A 390 -2.60 1.97 19.24
N THR A 391 -1.31 1.90 18.92
CA THR A 391 -0.67 2.87 18.03
C THR A 391 -0.35 2.18 16.71
N TYR A 392 -1.00 2.62 15.65
CA TYR A 392 -0.74 2.16 14.29
C TYR A 392 0.50 2.82 13.72
N TYR A 393 1.28 2.06 12.97
CA TYR A 393 2.44 2.51 12.21
C TYR A 393 2.33 1.94 10.80
N ASN A 394 2.07 2.76 9.79
CA ASN A 394 1.98 2.25 8.41
C ASN A 394 3.33 2.34 7.69
N GLU A 395 4.02 1.21 7.60
CA GLU A 395 5.29 1.03 6.87
C GLU A 395 5.08 0.43 5.47
N GLY A 396 3.81 0.21 5.10
CA GLY A 396 3.40 -0.23 3.78
C GLY A 396 3.37 0.89 2.74
N LEU A 397 3.01 0.52 1.51
CA LEU A 397 2.92 1.45 0.38
C LEU A 397 1.47 1.87 0.08
N MET A 398 0.50 1.26 0.76
CA MET A 398 -0.93 1.52 0.59
C MET A 398 -1.55 2.17 1.82
N VAL A 399 -2.70 2.80 1.63
CA VAL A 399 -3.56 3.20 2.75
C VAL A 399 -4.24 1.97 3.34
N HIS A 400 -4.40 1.92 4.66
CA HIS A 400 -5.10 0.81 5.34
C HIS A 400 -6.22 1.34 6.22
N PRO A 401 -7.50 1.11 5.86
CA PRO A 401 -8.64 1.43 6.73
C PRO A 401 -8.78 0.37 7.82
N MET A 402 -8.22 0.60 9.01
CA MET A 402 -8.28 -0.36 10.12
C MET A 402 -9.63 -0.27 10.85
N HIS A 403 -10.33 -1.40 10.90
CA HIS A 403 -11.66 -1.55 11.47
C HIS A 403 -11.66 -2.60 12.58
N LEU A 404 -12.15 -2.22 13.75
CA LEU A 404 -12.38 -3.11 14.89
C LEU A 404 -13.89 -3.36 15.00
N HIS A 405 -14.27 -4.63 14.91
CA HIS A 405 -15.66 -5.02 15.10
C HIS A 405 -16.10 -4.73 16.54
N GLN A 406 -17.38 -4.38 16.71
CA GLN A 406 -18.04 -4.06 17.98
C GLN A 406 -17.63 -2.74 18.65
N PHE A 407 -16.34 -2.42 18.70
CA PHE A 407 -15.84 -1.28 19.46
C PHE A 407 -15.39 -0.14 18.54
N PRO A 408 -16.01 1.05 18.60
CA PRO A 408 -15.46 2.21 17.92
C PRO A 408 -14.11 2.60 18.54
N GLN A 409 -13.27 3.24 17.75
CA GLN A 409 -11.93 3.67 18.10
C GLN A 409 -11.94 5.17 18.42
N LEU A 410 -11.49 5.55 19.61
CA LEU A 410 -11.24 6.94 19.99
C LEU A 410 -9.85 7.33 19.53
N VAL A 411 -9.74 8.17 18.50
CA VAL A 411 -8.46 8.71 18.04
C VAL A 411 -7.97 9.75 19.03
N THR A 412 -6.75 9.57 19.52
CA THR A 412 -6.15 10.38 20.61
C THR A 412 -4.87 11.08 20.21
N ALA A 413 -4.16 10.58 19.19
CA ALA A 413 -3.00 11.24 18.61
C ALA A 413 -2.87 10.92 17.11
N GLU A 414 -2.28 11.87 16.39
CA GLU A 414 -1.87 11.75 14.98
C GLU A 414 -0.38 12.08 14.88
N ASP A 415 0.39 11.22 14.21
CA ASP A 415 1.85 11.31 14.04
C ASP A 415 2.63 11.54 15.35
N GLY A 416 2.12 10.95 16.44
CA GLY A 416 2.68 11.07 17.79
C GLY A 416 2.36 12.38 18.52
N PHE A 417 1.55 13.26 17.93
CA PHE A 417 1.05 14.48 18.58
C PHE A 417 -0.33 14.22 19.18
N PRO A 418 -0.53 14.42 20.50
CA PRO A 418 -1.85 14.33 21.11
C PRO A 418 -2.83 15.32 20.46
N LEU A 419 -4.05 14.87 20.18
CA LEU A 419 -5.10 15.71 19.64
C LEU A 419 -5.70 16.59 20.74
N GLU A 420 -5.91 17.88 20.44
CA GLU A 420 -6.66 18.79 21.32
C GLU A 420 -8.12 18.36 21.47
N SER A 421 -8.67 17.70 20.45
CA SER A 421 -10.04 17.20 20.42
C SER A 421 -10.07 15.76 19.89
N PRO A 422 -9.93 14.75 20.78
CA PRO A 422 -10.11 13.35 20.43
C PRO A 422 -11.50 13.10 19.81
N TYR A 423 -11.59 12.15 18.88
CA TYR A 423 -12.83 11.86 18.17
C TYR A 423 -13.01 10.36 17.95
N TRP A 424 -14.26 9.90 17.93
CA TRP A 424 -14.60 8.50 17.66
C TRP A 424 -14.70 8.23 16.16
N VAL A 425 -14.17 7.10 15.73
CA VAL A 425 -14.35 6.54 14.39
C VAL A 425 -14.67 5.06 14.47
N ASP A 426 -15.42 4.56 13.51
CA ASP A 426 -15.62 3.12 13.32
C ASP A 426 -14.39 2.50 12.63
N THR A 427 -14.00 3.10 11.51
CA THR A 427 -12.88 2.68 10.67
C THR A 427 -11.94 3.86 10.48
N LEU A 428 -10.65 3.65 10.76
CA LEU A 428 -9.61 4.68 10.65
C LEU A 428 -8.73 4.42 9.43
N LEU A 429 -8.60 5.38 8.53
CA LEU A 429 -7.70 5.30 7.38
C LEU A 429 -6.29 5.76 7.77
N ILE A 430 -5.28 4.88 7.63
CA ILE A 430 -3.88 5.21 7.91
C ILE A 430 -3.08 5.19 6.60
N ALA A 431 -2.49 6.32 6.19
CA ALA A 431 -1.65 6.40 4.99
C ALA A 431 -0.19 5.99 5.26
N PRO A 432 0.60 5.67 4.22
CA PRO A 432 2.02 5.36 4.37
C PRO A 432 2.78 6.43 5.15
N GLY A 433 3.62 5.99 6.10
CA GLY A 433 4.40 6.86 7.00
C GLY A 433 3.60 7.50 8.15
N GLN A 434 2.26 7.38 8.15
CA GLN A 434 1.45 7.93 9.23
C GLN A 434 1.41 7.02 10.45
N ARG A 435 1.21 7.65 11.61
CA ARG A 435 0.96 6.98 12.88
C ARG A 435 -0.31 7.52 13.53
N TYR A 436 -1.09 6.65 14.13
CA TYR A 436 -2.27 7.05 14.89
C TYR A 436 -2.35 6.28 16.19
N THR A 437 -2.59 6.97 17.30
CA THR A 437 -2.93 6.33 18.57
C THR A 437 -4.42 6.36 18.77
N VAL A 438 -5.01 5.18 18.98
CA VAL A 438 -6.42 4.99 19.28
C VAL A 438 -6.62 4.31 20.63
N MET A 439 -7.76 4.54 21.23
CA MET A 439 -8.25 3.79 22.38
C MET A 439 -9.59 3.12 22.06
N PHE A 440 -9.86 1.96 22.66
CA PHE A 440 -11.21 1.40 22.69
C PHE A 440 -11.53 0.82 24.08
N HIS A 441 -12.82 0.72 24.38
CA HIS A 441 -13.33 0.17 25.64
C HIS A 441 -13.95 -1.21 25.37
N ALA A 442 -13.36 -2.26 25.91
CA ALA A 442 -13.75 -3.64 25.67
C ALA A 442 -14.94 -4.04 26.57
N ASP A 443 -16.12 -3.47 26.33
CA ASP A 443 -17.30 -3.64 27.19
C ASP A 443 -18.29 -4.74 26.77
N GLN A 444 -17.91 -5.58 25.81
CA GLN A 444 -18.72 -6.70 25.33
C GLN A 444 -17.87 -7.95 25.15
N LYS A 445 -18.20 -9.02 25.89
CA LYS A 445 -17.54 -10.32 25.78
C LYS A 445 -17.71 -10.92 24.39
N GLY A 446 -16.66 -11.57 23.89
CA GLY A 446 -16.68 -12.18 22.57
C GLY A 446 -15.30 -12.24 21.93
N THR A 447 -15.27 -12.74 20.70
CA THR A 447 -14.12 -12.65 19.81
C THR A 447 -14.51 -11.79 18.62
N TRP A 448 -13.85 -10.65 18.50
CA TRP A 448 -14.19 -9.60 17.54
C TRP A 448 -13.06 -9.45 16.54
N ALA A 449 -13.37 -9.45 15.24
CA ALA A 449 -12.36 -9.28 14.20
C ALA A 449 -11.76 -7.87 14.24
N TYR A 450 -10.47 -7.79 13.96
CA TYR A 450 -9.74 -6.52 13.84
C TYR A 450 -8.89 -6.59 12.59
N HIS A 451 -9.22 -5.80 11.57
CA HIS A 451 -8.64 -6.01 10.25
C HIS A 451 -8.60 -4.74 9.39
N CYS A 452 -7.80 -4.79 8.33
CA CYS A 452 -7.88 -3.83 7.24
C CYS A 452 -9.19 -4.06 6.47
N HIS A 453 -9.96 -2.99 6.25
CA HIS A 453 -11.28 -3.01 5.62
C HIS A 453 -11.21 -2.90 4.08
N ILE A 454 -10.01 -2.97 3.50
CA ILE A 454 -9.84 -3.33 2.10
C ILE A 454 -9.95 -4.86 2.04
N LEU A 455 -11.10 -5.38 1.63
CA LEU A 455 -11.47 -6.80 1.83
C LEU A 455 -10.44 -7.77 1.26
N ASN A 456 -9.87 -7.45 0.10
CA ASN A 456 -8.88 -8.31 -0.51
C ASN A 456 -7.55 -8.35 0.27
N HIS A 457 -7.29 -7.42 1.22
CA HIS A 457 -6.17 -7.50 2.17
C HIS A 457 -6.44 -8.45 3.35
N ALA A 458 -7.69 -8.91 3.53
CA ALA A 458 -8.16 -9.72 4.64
C ALA A 458 -8.67 -11.11 4.21
N GLU A 459 -9.15 -11.25 2.98
CA GLU A 459 -9.68 -12.50 2.45
C GLU A 459 -9.45 -12.66 0.95
N LYS A 460 -9.41 -13.92 0.52
CA LYS A 460 -9.39 -14.36 -0.87
C LYS A 460 -10.27 -15.61 -1.00
N ASP A 461 -10.54 -16.06 -2.21
CA ASP A 461 -11.41 -17.22 -2.48
C ASP A 461 -10.97 -18.53 -1.79
N THR A 462 -9.72 -18.58 -1.29
CA THR A 462 -9.13 -19.74 -0.59
C THR A 462 -9.03 -19.56 0.93
N GLY A 463 -9.59 -18.49 1.49
CA GLY A 463 -9.59 -18.25 2.94
C GLY A 463 -9.24 -16.83 3.35
N MET A 464 -9.40 -16.60 4.66
CA MET A 464 -8.81 -15.47 5.36
C MET A 464 -7.29 -15.51 5.28
N PHE A 465 -6.67 -14.35 5.09
CA PHE A 465 -5.22 -14.17 5.09
C PHE A 465 -4.89 -12.70 5.39
N GLY A 466 -3.61 -12.35 5.46
CA GLY A 466 -3.24 -10.94 5.43
C GLY A 466 -3.44 -10.21 6.75
N MET A 467 -4.00 -9.01 6.66
CA MET A 467 -4.08 -8.02 7.75
C MET A 467 -5.31 -8.24 8.63
N VAL A 468 -5.35 -9.37 9.32
CA VAL A 468 -6.47 -9.79 10.16
C VAL A 468 -5.96 -10.32 11.48
N THR A 469 -6.53 -9.87 12.59
CA THR A 469 -6.39 -10.47 13.92
C THR A 469 -7.74 -10.43 14.65
N ALA A 470 -7.75 -10.73 15.95
CA ALA A 470 -8.93 -10.64 16.78
C ALA A 470 -8.65 -9.99 18.13
N VAL A 471 -9.67 -9.34 18.68
CA VAL A 471 -9.76 -8.95 20.09
C VAL A 471 -10.65 -9.97 20.80
N VAL A 472 -10.11 -10.63 21.82
CA VAL A 472 -10.80 -11.60 22.67
C VAL A 472 -11.07 -10.96 24.02
N VAL A 473 -12.35 -10.74 24.34
CA VAL A 473 -12.81 -10.15 25.59
C VAL A 473 -13.42 -11.24 26.48
N GLN A 474 -12.79 -11.48 27.64
CA GLN A 474 -13.11 -12.59 28.56
C GLN A 474 -14.04 -12.23 29.72
#